data_AF-I2GKS8-F1
#
_entry.id   AF-I2GKS8-F1
#
_cell.length_a   1.000
_cell.length_b   1.000
_cell.length_c   1.000
_cell.angle_alpha   90.00
_cell.angle_beta   90.00
_cell.angle_gamma   90.00
#
_symmetry.space_group_name_H-M   'P 1'
#
loop_
_entity.id
_entity.type
_entity.pdbx_description
1 polymer ?
#
loop_
_entity_poly.entity_id
_entity_poly.type
_entity_poly.pdbx_seq_one_letter_code
_entity_poly.pdbx_strand_id
1 'polypeptide(L)'
;MKSEIKFIEVRHQFTQDELNELGPIIARLNQEFQEKELEKKSAMSAFKHQLDTIKEAFNEACNKLNSGYEMREIRARMIKNYKTYQREYYSLDTFELVKTEPFKSYDYQRDIDDQEEDIDEEFGSVTDPTPEPQGTAETNPNQYTHLIRELNHWREKLVMLPQSEDPDDLQIDRGLRITAKIAELEAALKAMEPDHPQDPEKPDQSPQQPEASQSDDEPED
;
A
#
# COMPACT_ATOMS: atom_id res chain seq x y z
N MET A 1 1.09 -60.12 59.11
CA MET A 1 2.28 -59.44 58.57
C MET A 1 1.81 -58.33 57.66
N LYS A 2 2.28 -57.09 57.83
CA LYS A 2 1.94 -55.97 56.93
C LYS A 2 2.98 -55.93 55.81
N SER A 3 2.56 -56.10 54.57
CA SER A 3 3.40 -55.84 53.40
C SER A 3 3.41 -54.34 53.10
N GLU A 4 4.60 -53.77 52.87
CA GLU A 4 4.79 -52.37 52.52
C GLU A 4 5.20 -52.32 51.04
N ILE A 5 4.42 -51.61 50.21
CA ILE A 5 4.72 -51.45 48.78
C ILE A 5 5.67 -50.25 48.64
N LYS A 6 6.83 -50.48 48.01
CA LYS A 6 7.80 -49.43 47.69
C LYS A 6 8.07 -49.44 46.19
N PHE A 7 8.06 -48.27 45.58
CA PHE A 7 8.49 -48.08 44.21
C PHE A 7 10.02 -47.99 44.18
N ILE A 8 10.63 -48.84 43.37
CA ILE A 8 12.07 -48.86 43.11
C ILE A 8 12.27 -48.78 41.60
N GLU A 9 13.22 -47.98 41.16
CA GLU A 9 13.57 -47.86 39.74
C GLU A 9 14.33 -49.11 39.30
N VAL A 10 13.89 -49.72 38.21
CA VAL A 10 14.50 -50.94 37.66
C VAL A 10 14.79 -50.69 36.18
N ARG A 11 15.95 -51.19 35.71
CA ARG A 11 16.33 -51.10 34.31
C ARG A 11 15.41 -52.00 33.47
N HIS A 12 14.58 -51.39 32.64
CA HIS A 12 13.80 -52.07 31.60
C HIS A 12 14.63 -52.24 30.32
N GLN A 13 14.49 -53.37 29.64
CA GLN A 13 15.03 -53.57 28.29
C GLN A 13 13.87 -53.51 27.32
N PHE A 14 13.95 -52.62 26.34
CA PHE A 14 12.91 -52.48 25.34
C PHE A 14 12.75 -53.76 24.52
N THR A 15 11.50 -54.14 24.31
CA THR A 15 11.11 -55.21 23.39
C THR A 15 11.18 -54.70 21.94
N GLN A 16 11.18 -55.62 20.98
CA GLN A 16 11.22 -55.25 19.57
C GLN A 16 9.97 -54.44 19.15
N ASP A 17 8.81 -54.75 19.71
CA ASP A 17 7.57 -54.05 19.42
C ASP A 17 7.62 -52.60 19.94
N GLU A 18 8.13 -52.39 21.17
CA GLU A 18 8.35 -51.04 21.73
C GLU A 18 9.33 -50.23 20.87
N LEU A 19 10.38 -50.85 20.35
CA LEU A 19 11.31 -50.19 19.43
C LEU A 19 10.65 -49.83 18.09
N ASN A 20 9.79 -50.71 17.57
CA ASN A 20 9.04 -50.46 16.34
C ASN A 20 8.04 -49.31 16.51
N GLU A 21 7.44 -49.16 17.70
CA GLU A 21 6.55 -48.02 18.04
C GLU A 21 7.32 -46.70 18.23
N LEU A 22 8.53 -46.76 18.80
CA LEU A 22 9.37 -45.58 19.00
C LEU A 22 9.88 -44.99 17.67
N GLY A 23 10.10 -45.82 16.65
CA GLY A 23 10.58 -45.37 15.34
C GLY A 23 9.73 -44.25 14.72
N PRO A 24 8.41 -44.46 14.51
CA PRO A 24 7.49 -43.43 14.03
C PRO A 24 7.45 -42.18 14.92
N ILE A 25 7.52 -42.34 16.24
CA ILE A 25 7.52 -41.20 17.17
C ILE A 25 8.77 -40.35 16.97
N ILE A 26 9.95 -40.97 16.84
CA ILE A 26 11.21 -40.27 16.58
C ILE A 26 11.16 -39.58 15.22
N ALA A 27 10.65 -40.25 14.18
CA ALA A 27 10.51 -39.67 12.85
C ALA A 27 9.62 -38.42 12.87
N ARG A 28 8.46 -38.50 13.54
CA ARG A 28 7.54 -37.35 13.71
C ARG A 28 8.20 -36.21 14.47
N LEU A 29 8.81 -36.49 15.62
CA LEU A 29 9.49 -35.47 16.44
C LEU A 29 10.64 -34.81 15.68
N ASN A 30 11.38 -35.56 14.87
CA ASN A 30 12.44 -35.00 14.03
C ASN A 30 11.89 -34.08 12.93
N GLN A 31 10.77 -34.45 12.31
CA GLN A 31 10.08 -33.58 11.35
C GLN A 31 9.59 -32.29 12.03
N GLU A 32 8.89 -32.40 13.16
CA GLU A 32 8.42 -31.24 13.94
C GLU A 32 9.60 -30.33 14.34
N PHE A 33 10.72 -30.91 14.76
CA PHE A 33 11.93 -30.16 15.08
C PHE A 33 12.47 -29.39 13.87
N GLN A 34 12.54 -30.01 12.69
CA GLN A 34 12.99 -29.36 11.47
C GLN A 34 12.06 -28.22 11.02
N GLU A 35 10.75 -28.43 11.11
CA GLU A 35 9.75 -27.40 10.83
C GLU A 35 9.91 -26.20 11.77
N LYS A 36 10.09 -26.44 13.08
CA LYS A 36 10.32 -25.37 14.07
C LYS A 36 11.66 -24.65 13.86
N GLU A 37 12.71 -25.33 13.44
CA GLU A 37 13.96 -24.68 13.04
C GLU A 37 13.78 -23.76 11.82
N LEU A 38 12.99 -24.19 10.83
CA LEU A 38 12.70 -23.42 9.64
C LEU A 38 11.89 -22.16 9.99
N GLU A 39 10.83 -22.32 10.80
CA GLU A 39 10.02 -21.21 11.32
C GLU A 39 10.89 -20.19 12.04
N LYS A 40 11.78 -20.64 12.94
CA LYS A 40 12.73 -19.76 13.64
C LYS A 40 13.62 -18.99 12.67
N LYS A 41 14.19 -19.65 11.66
CA LYS A 41 15.05 -18.99 10.66
C LYS A 41 14.28 -17.94 9.86
N SER A 42 13.04 -18.25 9.47
CA SER A 42 12.13 -17.32 8.78
C SER A 42 11.82 -16.10 9.64
N ALA A 43 11.42 -16.31 10.90
CA ALA A 43 11.15 -15.21 11.84
C ALA A 43 12.38 -14.33 12.10
N MET A 44 13.56 -14.92 12.29
CA MET A 44 14.81 -14.17 12.44
C MET A 44 15.14 -13.33 11.21
N SER A 45 14.89 -13.86 10.00
CA SER A 45 15.08 -13.12 8.75
C SER A 45 14.14 -11.92 8.65
N ALA A 46 12.86 -12.11 9.02
CA ALA A 46 11.88 -11.03 9.05
C ALA A 46 12.28 -9.91 10.04
N PHE A 47 12.68 -10.26 11.27
CA PHE A 47 13.15 -9.28 12.25
C PHE A 47 14.42 -8.56 11.81
N LYS A 48 15.35 -9.26 11.13
CA LYS A 48 16.54 -8.63 10.56
C LYS A 48 16.17 -7.58 9.52
N HIS A 49 15.27 -7.91 8.59
CA HIS A 49 14.80 -6.95 7.59
C HIS A 49 14.16 -5.72 8.25
N GLN A 50 13.32 -5.91 9.26
CA GLN A 50 12.71 -4.80 10.00
C GLN A 50 13.76 -3.89 10.66
N LEU A 51 14.79 -4.48 11.29
CA LEU A 51 15.90 -3.73 11.88
C LEU A 51 16.71 -2.96 10.82
N ASP A 52 16.98 -3.58 9.67
CA ASP A 52 17.71 -2.94 8.57
C ASP A 52 16.91 -1.75 8.03
N THR A 53 15.59 -1.87 7.83
CA THR A 53 14.71 -0.74 7.44
C THR A 53 14.73 0.40 8.46
N ILE A 54 14.61 0.11 9.75
CA ILE A 54 14.66 1.14 10.81
C ILE A 54 16.03 1.83 10.83
N LYS A 55 17.11 1.07 10.64
CA LYS A 55 18.47 1.59 10.61
C LYS A 55 18.72 2.49 9.39
N GLU A 56 18.20 2.13 8.22
CA GLU A 56 18.25 2.96 7.03
C GLU A 56 17.53 4.30 7.25
N ALA A 57 16.30 4.26 7.77
CA ALA A 57 15.53 5.46 8.10
C ALA A 57 16.24 6.33 9.15
N PHE A 58 16.83 5.72 10.18
CA PHE A 58 17.63 6.42 11.19
C PHE A 58 18.85 7.13 10.57
N ASN A 59 19.59 6.43 9.71
CA ASN A 59 20.76 7.00 9.04
C ASN A 59 20.36 8.15 8.09
N GLU A 60 19.25 8.01 7.37
CA GLU A 60 18.72 9.09 6.53
C GLU A 60 18.38 10.33 7.37
N ALA A 61 17.71 10.16 8.50
CA ALA A 61 17.38 11.25 9.43
C ALA A 61 18.64 11.92 10.00
N CYS A 62 19.65 11.13 10.39
CA CYS A 62 20.94 11.66 10.83
C CYS A 62 21.65 12.46 9.72
N ASN A 63 21.60 11.98 8.48
CA ASN A 63 22.18 12.67 7.34
C ASN A 63 21.48 14.01 7.08
N LYS A 64 20.13 14.04 7.13
CA LYS A 64 19.35 15.28 7.01
C LYS A 64 19.65 16.27 8.14
N LEU A 65 19.80 15.76 9.36
CA LEU A 65 20.15 16.58 10.53
C LEU A 65 21.55 17.21 10.37
N ASN A 66 22.52 16.41 9.92
CA ASN A 66 23.91 16.87 9.76
C ASN A 66 24.08 17.80 8.54
N SER A 67 23.35 17.56 7.45
CA SER A 67 23.42 18.40 6.25
C SER A 67 22.73 19.75 6.44
N GLY A 68 21.69 19.81 7.29
CA GLY A 68 20.86 21.00 7.48
C GLY A 68 19.92 21.29 6.31
N TYR A 69 19.78 20.37 5.36
CA TYR A 69 18.85 20.49 4.23
C TYR A 69 18.26 19.12 3.84
N GLU A 70 17.03 19.14 3.33
CA GLU A 70 16.34 17.97 2.79
C GLU A 70 16.11 18.16 1.29
N MET A 71 16.50 17.16 0.49
CA MET A 71 16.14 17.12 -0.93
C MET A 71 14.67 16.69 -1.02
N ARG A 72 13.79 17.60 -1.42
CA ARG A 72 12.36 17.32 -1.61
C ARG A 72 12.02 17.44 -3.09
N GLU A 73 11.22 16.49 -3.58
CA GLU A 73 10.61 16.61 -4.90
C GLU A 73 9.45 17.62 -4.83
N ILE A 74 9.53 18.65 -5.65
CA ILE A 74 8.52 19.72 -5.72
C ILE A 74 7.98 19.74 -7.15
N ARG A 75 6.66 19.86 -7.30
CA ARG A 75 6.05 20.04 -8.61
C ARG A 75 6.36 21.44 -9.11
N ALA A 76 7.11 21.53 -10.21
CA ALA A 76 7.53 22.79 -10.79
C ALA A 76 7.12 22.87 -12.27
N ARG A 77 6.72 24.08 -12.70
CA ARG A 77 6.58 24.43 -14.11
C ARG A 77 7.95 24.88 -14.62
N MET A 78 8.41 24.25 -15.69
CA MET A 78 9.65 24.64 -16.36
C MET A 78 9.33 25.62 -17.49
N ILE A 79 10.03 26.74 -17.52
CA ILE A 79 9.91 27.79 -18.53
C ILE A 79 11.28 27.98 -19.17
N LYS A 80 11.34 28.00 -20.51
CA LYS A 80 12.56 28.26 -21.28
C LYS A 80 12.72 29.76 -21.48
N ASN A 81 13.69 30.38 -20.83
CA ASN A 81 13.98 31.81 -21.02
C ASN A 81 15.03 31.98 -22.13
N TYR A 82 14.59 32.21 -23.36
CA TYR A 82 15.46 32.37 -24.52
C TYR A 82 16.31 33.65 -24.49
N LYS A 83 15.94 34.65 -23.68
CA LYS A 83 16.73 35.89 -23.52
C LYS A 83 18.00 35.64 -22.69
N THR A 84 17.91 34.76 -21.68
CA THR A 84 19.02 34.42 -20.78
C THR A 84 19.66 33.06 -21.06
N TYR A 85 19.09 32.28 -21.98
CA TYR A 85 19.49 30.89 -22.32
C TYR A 85 19.48 29.95 -21.11
N GLN A 86 18.47 30.11 -20.25
CA GLN A 86 18.31 29.35 -19.01
C GLN A 86 16.90 28.75 -18.89
N ARG A 87 16.82 27.53 -18.35
CA ARG A 87 15.58 26.91 -17.90
C ARG A 87 15.31 27.35 -16.47
N GLU A 88 14.15 27.94 -16.27
CA GLU A 88 13.68 28.41 -14.98
C GLU A 88 12.58 27.47 -14.48
N TYR A 89 12.70 27.00 -13.24
CA TYR A 89 11.74 26.09 -12.62
C TYR A 89 10.98 26.86 -11.54
N TYR A 90 9.70 27.11 -11.78
CA TYR A 90 8.80 27.81 -10.86
C TYR A 90 7.95 26.80 -10.10
N SER A 91 7.91 26.92 -8.77
CA SER A 91 7.02 26.12 -7.93
C SER A 91 5.57 26.33 -8.36
N LEU A 92 4.80 25.26 -8.55
CA LEU A 92 3.38 25.40 -8.88
C LEU A 92 2.54 25.91 -7.70
N ASP A 93 3.01 25.69 -6.47
CA ASP A 93 2.25 26.04 -5.27
C ASP A 93 2.51 27.49 -4.84
N THR A 94 3.76 27.95 -4.93
CA THR A 94 4.15 29.32 -4.51
C THR A 94 4.38 30.28 -5.68
N PHE A 95 4.49 29.76 -6.91
CA PHE A 95 4.89 30.52 -8.10
C PHE A 95 6.26 31.22 -7.97
N GLU A 96 7.08 30.80 -7.00
CA GLU A 96 8.44 31.31 -6.82
C GLU A 96 9.45 30.51 -7.65
N LEU A 97 10.50 31.19 -8.11
CA LEU A 97 11.62 30.58 -8.83
C LEU A 97 12.41 29.68 -7.86
N VAL A 98 12.38 28.37 -8.10
CA VAL A 98 13.02 27.36 -7.24
C VAL A 98 14.45 27.07 -7.71
N LYS A 99 14.64 26.96 -9.03
CA LYS A 99 15.91 26.54 -9.63
C LYS A 99 16.08 27.14 -11.01
N THR A 100 17.33 27.40 -11.37
CA THR A 100 17.70 27.80 -12.72
C THR A 100 18.81 26.88 -13.24
N GLU A 101 18.70 26.44 -14.48
CA GLU A 101 19.71 25.61 -15.14
C GLU A 101 20.05 26.20 -16.51
N PRO A 102 21.31 26.11 -16.97
CA PRO A 102 21.62 26.46 -18.35
C PRO A 102 20.91 25.51 -19.33
N PHE A 103 20.61 26.03 -20.52
CA PHE A 103 20.10 25.23 -21.63
C PHE A 103 21.04 24.07 -21.97
N LYS A 104 20.44 22.91 -22.25
CA LYS A 104 21.13 21.80 -22.89
C LYS A 104 21.01 21.94 -24.41
N SER A 105 21.82 21.20 -25.16
CA SER A 105 21.88 21.31 -26.63
C SER A 105 20.54 21.16 -27.33
N TYR A 106 19.61 20.38 -26.78
CA TYR A 106 18.27 20.18 -27.33
C TYR A 106 17.29 21.33 -27.02
N ASP A 107 17.55 22.15 -25.98
CA ASP A 107 16.67 23.26 -25.59
C ASP A 107 16.76 24.45 -26.57
N TYR A 108 17.82 24.51 -27.39
CA TYR A 108 18.03 25.53 -28.41
C TYR A 108 17.09 25.40 -29.61
N GLN A 109 16.49 24.23 -29.79
CA GLN A 109 15.48 24.04 -30.83
C GLN A 109 14.16 24.61 -30.31
N ARG A 110 13.66 25.67 -30.95
CA ARG A 110 12.35 26.26 -30.64
C ARG A 110 11.26 25.38 -31.22
N ASP A 111 10.24 25.11 -30.41
CA ASP A 111 9.02 24.53 -30.93
C ASP A 111 8.31 25.57 -31.79
N ILE A 112 7.56 25.13 -32.80
CA ILE A 112 6.94 26.02 -33.79
C ILE A 112 5.95 26.97 -33.11
N ASP A 113 5.25 26.48 -32.08
CA ASP A 113 4.27 27.24 -31.31
C ASP A 113 4.91 28.35 -30.45
N ASP A 114 6.16 28.18 -30.02
CA ASP A 114 6.91 29.19 -29.24
C ASP A 114 7.40 30.38 -30.10
N GLN A 115 7.18 30.37 -31.43
CA GLN A 115 7.63 31.42 -32.34
C GLN A 115 6.61 32.55 -32.51
N GLU A 116 5.34 32.33 -32.20
CA GLU A 116 4.27 33.31 -32.44
C GLU A 116 4.27 34.46 -31.42
N GLU A 117 4.65 34.20 -30.15
CA GLU A 117 4.62 35.22 -29.08
C GLU A 117 5.65 36.36 -29.24
N ASP A 118 6.78 36.13 -29.92
CA ASP A 118 7.78 37.18 -30.15
C ASP A 118 7.42 38.12 -31.31
N ILE A 119 6.43 37.77 -32.13
CA ILE A 119 6.07 38.51 -33.36
C ILE A 119 5.07 39.64 -33.04
N ASP A 120 4.34 39.55 -31.92
CA ASP A 120 3.23 40.45 -31.59
C ASP A 120 3.65 41.74 -30.83
N GLU A 121 4.89 41.85 -30.34
CA GLU A 121 5.34 43.07 -29.64
C GLU A 121 5.73 44.23 -30.58
N GLU A 122 5.90 44.00 -31.89
CA GLU A 122 6.38 45.03 -32.83
C GLU A 122 5.31 45.56 -33.81
N PHE A 123 4.16 44.90 -33.94
CA PHE A 123 3.04 45.39 -34.77
C PHE A 123 1.73 45.35 -34.00
N GLY A 124 1.35 46.48 -33.39
CA GLY A 124 0.12 46.63 -32.63
C GLY A 124 -1.11 46.13 -33.39
N SER A 125 -1.71 45.05 -32.90
CA SER A 125 -2.95 44.51 -33.42
C SER A 125 -4.12 44.92 -32.51
N VAL A 126 -5.05 45.66 -33.11
CA VAL A 126 -6.38 45.92 -32.57
C VAL A 126 -7.18 44.65 -32.84
N THR A 127 -7.52 43.89 -31.80
CA THR A 127 -8.56 42.85 -31.90
C THR A 127 -9.61 43.01 -30.81
N ASP A 128 -10.85 43.11 -31.28
CA ASP A 128 -12.09 43.15 -30.50
C ASP A 128 -12.27 41.84 -29.70
N PRO A 129 -12.83 41.91 -28.47
CA PRO A 129 -13.06 40.74 -27.64
C PRO A 129 -14.18 39.88 -28.23
N THR A 130 -13.82 38.70 -28.72
CA THR A 130 -14.77 37.64 -29.05
C THR A 130 -15.28 37.01 -27.75
N PRO A 131 -16.60 36.95 -27.50
CA PRO A 131 -17.15 36.44 -26.26
C PRO A 131 -16.91 34.93 -26.10
N GLU A 132 -16.39 34.57 -24.93
CA GLU A 132 -16.10 33.20 -24.51
C GLU A 132 -17.36 32.30 -24.56
N PRO A 133 -17.26 31.08 -25.11
CA PRO A 133 -18.31 30.07 -24.98
C PRO A 133 -18.37 29.57 -23.53
N GLN A 134 -19.56 29.66 -22.94
CA GLN A 134 -19.87 29.22 -21.57
C GLN A 134 -19.62 27.72 -21.42
N GLY A 135 -18.73 27.37 -20.50
CA GLY A 135 -18.28 26.01 -20.23
C GLY A 135 -19.39 25.08 -19.76
N THR A 136 -19.37 23.87 -20.30
CA THR A 136 -20.02 22.69 -19.73
C THR A 136 -19.44 22.44 -18.33
N ALA A 137 -20.31 22.21 -17.35
CA ALA A 137 -19.95 21.89 -15.97
C ALA A 137 -19.11 20.60 -15.92
N GLU A 138 -17.79 20.75 -16.00
CA GLU A 138 -16.84 19.68 -15.69
C GLU A 138 -16.98 19.38 -14.20
N THR A 139 -17.55 18.21 -13.90
CA THR A 139 -17.59 17.61 -12.57
C THR A 139 -16.16 17.53 -12.05
N ASN A 140 -15.82 18.42 -11.13
CA ASN A 140 -14.47 18.53 -10.57
C ASN A 140 -14.08 17.18 -9.92
N PRO A 141 -13.15 16.40 -10.50
CA PRO A 141 -12.79 15.07 -10.01
C PRO A 141 -12.14 15.10 -8.62
N ASN A 142 -11.87 16.29 -8.08
CA ASN A 142 -11.23 16.51 -6.80
C ASN A 142 -12.22 16.67 -5.62
N GLN A 143 -13.54 16.59 -5.82
CA GLN A 143 -14.48 16.79 -4.72
C GLN A 143 -14.48 15.64 -3.67
N TYR A 144 -13.99 14.46 -4.04
CA TYR A 144 -14.00 13.27 -3.16
C TYR A 144 -12.64 12.93 -2.55
N THR A 145 -11.55 13.58 -3.00
CA THR A 145 -10.19 13.23 -2.55
C THR A 145 -9.98 13.51 -1.06
N HIS A 146 -10.66 14.50 -0.50
CA HIS A 146 -10.66 14.76 0.94
C HIS A 146 -11.34 13.64 1.73
N LEU A 147 -12.54 13.21 1.33
CA LEU A 147 -13.30 12.15 2.02
C LEU A 147 -12.58 10.81 1.98
N ILE A 148 -11.98 10.45 0.85
CA ILE A 148 -11.18 9.22 0.71
C ILE A 148 -9.94 9.26 1.62
N ARG A 149 -9.24 10.41 1.67
CA ARG A 149 -8.09 10.59 2.57
C ARG A 149 -8.49 10.47 4.03
N GLU A 150 -9.60 11.09 4.41
CA GLU A 150 -10.12 11.03 5.77
C GLU A 150 -10.54 9.61 6.16
N LEU A 151 -11.22 8.88 5.27
CA LEU A 151 -11.61 7.49 5.48
C LEU A 151 -10.40 6.58 5.75
N ASN A 152 -9.36 6.70 4.92
CA ASN A 152 -8.13 5.91 5.09
C ASN A 152 -7.43 6.22 6.42
N HIS A 153 -7.38 7.51 6.81
CA HIS A 153 -6.83 7.91 8.11
C HIS A 153 -7.55 7.26 9.31
N TRP A 154 -8.89 7.17 9.27
CA TRP A 154 -9.65 6.51 10.32
C TRP A 154 -9.50 4.98 10.32
N ARG A 155 -9.38 4.37 9.14
CA ARG A 155 -9.08 2.93 9.01
C ARG A 155 -7.70 2.58 9.60
N GLU A 156 -6.67 3.38 9.33
CA GLU A 156 -5.35 3.20 9.94
C GLU A 156 -5.40 3.32 11.47
N LYS A 157 -6.15 4.29 12.00
CA LYS A 157 -6.36 4.44 13.44
C LYS A 157 -7.02 3.22 14.08
N LEU A 158 -7.93 2.55 13.36
CA LEU A 158 -8.59 1.33 13.83
C LEU A 158 -7.58 0.18 13.92
N VAL A 159 -6.72 0.02 12.91
CA VAL A 159 -5.66 -1.02 12.89
C VAL A 159 -4.64 -0.82 14.00
N MET A 160 -4.34 0.42 14.36
CA MET A 160 -3.38 0.77 15.42
C MET A 160 -3.92 0.61 16.84
N LEU A 161 -5.20 0.24 17.03
CA LEU A 161 -5.71 -0.05 18.36
C LEU A 161 -5.06 -1.34 18.91
N PRO A 162 -4.60 -1.32 20.18
CA PRO A 162 -3.99 -2.49 20.79
C PRO A 162 -4.97 -3.67 20.77
N GLN A 163 -4.53 -4.79 20.20
CA GLN A 163 -5.28 -6.05 20.20
C GLN A 163 -4.99 -6.79 21.52
N SER A 164 -5.46 -6.25 22.65
CA SER A 164 -5.39 -6.95 23.94
C SER A 164 -6.52 -7.96 24.05
N GLU A 165 -6.25 -9.13 24.64
CA GLU A 165 -7.28 -10.15 24.91
C GLU A 165 -8.36 -9.62 25.86
N ASP A 166 -8.00 -8.69 26.76
CA ASP A 166 -8.89 -7.99 27.68
C ASP A 166 -8.81 -6.46 27.47
N PRO A 167 -9.52 -5.88 26.49
CA PRO A 167 -9.54 -4.44 26.27
C PRO A 167 -10.24 -3.74 27.43
N ASP A 168 -9.66 -2.64 27.90
CA ASP A 168 -10.31 -1.78 28.89
C ASP A 168 -11.51 -1.01 28.27
N ASP A 169 -12.42 -0.52 29.12
CA ASP A 169 -13.62 0.20 28.69
C ASP A 169 -13.31 1.41 27.77
N LEU A 170 -12.13 2.04 27.95
CA LEU A 170 -11.71 3.19 27.15
C LEU A 170 -11.30 2.77 25.73
N GLN A 171 -10.65 1.61 25.58
CA GLN A 171 -10.30 1.03 24.29
C GLN A 171 -11.56 0.63 23.52
N ILE A 172 -12.56 0.06 24.20
CA ILE A 172 -13.85 -0.29 23.60
C ILE A 172 -14.58 0.98 23.11
N ASP A 173 -14.73 2.00 23.96
CA ASP A 173 -15.38 3.27 23.58
C ASP A 173 -14.65 3.96 22.42
N ARG A 174 -13.31 3.97 22.45
CA ARG A 174 -12.50 4.51 21.36
C ARG A 174 -12.69 3.74 20.06
N GLY A 175 -12.74 2.41 20.11
CA GLY A 175 -13.02 1.56 18.97
C GLY A 175 -14.38 1.86 18.34
N LEU A 176 -15.43 1.96 19.17
CA LEU A 176 -16.78 2.28 18.72
C LEU A 176 -16.89 3.65 18.04
N ARG A 177 -16.18 4.67 18.55
CA ARG A 177 -16.16 6.00 17.92
C ARG A 177 -15.48 5.98 16.55
N ILE A 178 -14.38 5.22 16.42
CA ILE A 178 -13.65 5.09 15.16
C ILE A 178 -14.51 4.35 14.12
N THR A 179 -15.15 3.23 14.49
CA THR A 179 -16.02 2.47 13.58
C THR A 179 -17.24 3.26 13.16
N ALA A 180 -17.86 4.02 14.07
CA ALA A 180 -18.96 4.93 13.74
C ALA A 180 -18.54 6.00 12.72
N LYS A 181 -17.34 6.58 12.86
CA LYS A 181 -16.84 7.59 11.92
C LYS A 181 -16.54 7.02 10.53
N ILE A 182 -16.01 5.79 10.46
CA ILE A 182 -15.80 5.06 9.20
C ILE A 182 -17.14 4.84 8.49
N ALA A 183 -18.15 4.36 9.20
CA ALA A 183 -19.49 4.12 8.64
C ALA A 183 -20.15 5.41 8.12
N GLU A 184 -19.99 6.53 8.83
CA GLU A 184 -20.46 7.85 8.39
C GLU A 184 -19.82 8.28 7.05
N LEU A 185 -18.50 8.13 6.93
CA LEU A 185 -17.75 8.50 5.72
C LEU A 185 -18.08 7.57 4.54
N GLU A 186 -18.25 6.27 4.78
CA GLU A 186 -18.68 5.32 3.75
C GLU A 186 -20.10 5.60 3.25
N ALA A 187 -21.02 5.95 4.15
CA ALA A 187 -22.37 6.36 3.77
C ALA A 187 -22.36 7.66 2.96
N ALA A 188 -21.52 8.62 3.32
CA ALA A 188 -21.37 9.87 2.56
C ALA A 188 -20.82 9.63 1.14
N LEU A 189 -19.79 8.77 0.99
CA LEU A 189 -19.27 8.38 -0.32
C LEU A 189 -20.33 7.67 -1.16
N LYS A 190 -21.09 6.74 -0.57
CA LYS A 190 -22.15 6.01 -1.26
C LYS A 190 -23.31 6.90 -1.69
N ALA A 191 -23.69 7.90 -0.89
CA ALA A 191 -24.75 8.85 -1.24
C ALA A 191 -24.35 9.80 -2.39
N MET A 192 -23.05 9.93 -2.63
CA MET A 192 -22.50 10.79 -3.69
C MET A 192 -22.15 10.02 -4.97
N GLU A 193 -22.18 8.68 -4.96
CA GLU A 193 -22.10 7.90 -6.19
C GLU A 193 -23.34 8.25 -7.04
N PRO A 194 -23.15 8.86 -8.24
CA PRO A 194 -24.28 9.16 -9.11
C PRO A 194 -24.96 7.84 -9.42
N ASP A 195 -26.30 7.83 -9.29
CA ASP A 195 -27.17 6.68 -9.56
C ASP A 195 -26.88 6.21 -10.99
N HIS A 196 -25.92 5.28 -11.11
CA HIS A 196 -25.48 4.79 -12.41
C HIS A 196 -26.68 4.01 -12.90
N PRO A 197 -27.35 4.45 -13.99
CA PRO A 197 -28.56 3.80 -14.44
C PRO A 197 -28.24 2.32 -14.57
N GLN A 198 -28.92 1.50 -13.76
CA GLN A 198 -28.71 0.07 -13.75
C GLN A 198 -28.85 -0.39 -15.20
N ASP A 199 -27.72 -0.82 -15.77
CA ASP A 199 -27.64 -1.32 -17.13
C ASP A 199 -28.70 -2.43 -17.23
N PRO A 200 -29.75 -2.26 -18.05
CA PRO A 200 -30.90 -3.15 -18.03
C PRO A 200 -30.43 -4.56 -18.35
N GLU A 201 -30.49 -5.42 -17.33
CA GLU A 201 -30.45 -6.88 -17.36
C GLU A 201 -29.58 -7.46 -18.49
N LYS A 202 -28.29 -7.66 -18.20
CA LYS A 202 -27.56 -8.72 -18.90
C LYS A 202 -28.31 -10.04 -18.63
N PRO A 203 -28.77 -10.75 -19.67
CA PRO A 203 -29.55 -11.96 -19.50
C PRO A 203 -28.74 -13.00 -18.70
N ASP A 204 -29.42 -13.54 -17.70
CA ASP A 204 -29.03 -14.61 -16.80
C ASP A 204 -28.22 -15.71 -17.52
N GLN A 205 -26.89 -15.65 -17.41
CA GLN A 205 -26.02 -16.78 -17.73
C GLN A 205 -26.04 -17.72 -16.53
N SER A 206 -27.07 -18.55 -16.47
CA SER A 206 -27.18 -19.61 -15.48
C SER A 206 -25.93 -20.52 -15.53
N PRO A 207 -25.32 -20.85 -14.38
CA PRO A 207 -24.09 -21.63 -14.33
C PRO A 207 -24.31 -23.05 -14.88
N GLN A 208 -23.59 -23.40 -15.94
CA GLN A 208 -23.45 -24.77 -16.42
C GLN A 208 -22.93 -25.63 -15.27
N GLN A 209 -23.73 -26.63 -14.87
CA GLN A 209 -23.34 -27.61 -13.87
C GLN A 209 -22.12 -28.40 -14.36
N PRO A 210 -21.11 -28.65 -13.51
CA PRO A 210 -19.98 -29.51 -13.85
C PRO A 210 -20.48 -30.95 -14.03
N GLU A 211 -20.30 -31.50 -15.24
CA GLU A 211 -20.54 -32.91 -15.51
C GLU A 211 -19.65 -33.77 -14.62
N ALA A 212 -20.27 -34.73 -13.95
CA ALA A 212 -19.61 -35.68 -13.08
C ALA A 212 -18.66 -36.57 -13.89
N SER A 213 -17.36 -36.40 -13.69
CA SER A 213 -16.33 -37.33 -14.17
C SER A 213 -16.53 -38.69 -13.51
N GLN A 214 -16.97 -39.67 -14.30
CA GLN A 214 -17.02 -41.08 -13.93
C GLN A 214 -15.59 -41.60 -13.69
N SER A 215 -15.41 -42.23 -12.54
CA SER A 215 -14.24 -43.01 -12.15
C SER A 215 -14.30 -44.39 -12.81
N ASP A 216 -13.36 -44.67 -13.71
CA ASP A 216 -13.01 -46.03 -14.13
C ASP A 216 -11.87 -46.52 -13.24
N ASP A 217 -12.22 -47.41 -12.31
CA ASP A 217 -11.33 -48.20 -11.47
C ASP A 217 -11.13 -49.55 -12.19
N GLU A 218 -9.94 -49.77 -12.78
CA GLU A 218 -9.51 -51.09 -13.28
C GLU A 218 -8.70 -51.81 -12.20
N PRO A 219 -9.00 -53.07 -11.87
CA PRO A 219 -8.12 -53.89 -11.04
C PRO A 219 -7.05 -54.56 -11.91
N GLU A 220 -5.77 -54.36 -11.58
CA GLU A 220 -4.68 -55.20 -12.08
C GLU A 220 -4.46 -56.40 -11.14
N ASP A 221 -4.38 -57.59 -11.78
CA ASP A 221 -4.13 -58.93 -11.22
C ASP A 221 -2.75 -59.10 -10.53
#